data_AF-A0A1V4RV25-F1
#
_entry.id   AF-A0A1V4RV25-F1
#
_cell.length_a   1.000
_cell.length_b   1.000
_cell.length_c   1.000
_cell.angle_alpha   90.00
_cell.angle_beta   90.00
_cell.angle_gamma   90.00
#
_symmetry.space_group_name_H-M   'P 1'
#
loop_
_entity.id
_entity.type
_entity.pdbx_description
1 polymer ?
#
loop_
_entity_poly.entity_id
_entity_poly.type
_entity_poly.pdbx_seq_one_letter_code
_entity_poly.pdbx_strand_id
1 'polypeptide(L)'
;MLGMGVQVGDIIRVRNGLLDSQYRQTNHMLSSATAREDIYNQIEVILQEPSETAIGSQINEFFREFSHLAADPENTAIRNTIVQKSKSLTEAFRGQSEQITKLSESIKNNAMAAVDQVNEIARQIAELNGKITGNEFNSFGANDLRDRRDMLVDRLSDYMKVSYSENSRGQITVVAEGMNLVSGVKANTLKAELSNDGGNLQLAIKGSNGNSGLIKSGKLGALLQMHNQEIPDLMEKLDTLAAGFIEEVNRIHSAGQGLATGDPPTPSTGINFFTGNSASTINISSEILNDVSKIAASNDGTPGNGDVALAISNIRNTKIFNGGTQTLDDYYTGIIKNMAIDIETAQNSRHSNQLLKEQIQNQRESESGVSLDEEYDLTKSGEQQ
;
A
#
# COMPACT_ATOMS: atom_id res chain seq x y z
N MET A 1 66.43 -25.75 -18.92
CA MET A 1 65.15 -26.12 -19.57
C MET A 1 64.09 -25.20 -19.00
N LEU A 2 63.59 -24.29 -19.84
CA LEU A 2 62.56 -23.30 -19.52
C LEU A 2 61.20 -24.02 -19.51
N GLY A 3 60.50 -23.96 -18.38
CA GLY A 3 59.10 -24.34 -18.30
C GLY A 3 58.26 -23.21 -18.88
N MET A 4 57.70 -23.41 -20.07
CA MET A 4 56.69 -22.52 -20.62
C MET A 4 55.39 -22.76 -19.85
N GLY A 5 54.97 -21.75 -19.10
CA GLY A 5 53.67 -21.72 -18.45
C GLY A 5 52.57 -21.66 -19.50
N VAL A 6 51.51 -22.43 -19.27
CA VAL A 6 50.27 -22.36 -20.04
C VAL A 6 49.66 -20.97 -19.83
N GLN A 7 49.62 -20.15 -20.88
CA GLN A 7 48.78 -18.95 -20.92
C GLN A 7 47.34 -19.44 -21.03
N VAL A 8 46.60 -19.44 -19.91
CA VAL A 8 45.15 -19.68 -19.93
C VAL A 8 44.54 -18.57 -20.79
N GLY A 9 43.94 -18.95 -21.92
CA GLY A 9 43.22 -18.03 -22.79
C GLY A 9 42.12 -17.31 -21.99
N ASP A 10 41.93 -16.02 -22.25
CA ASP A 10 40.87 -15.24 -21.62
C ASP A 10 39.52 -15.90 -21.90
N ILE A 11 38.82 -16.31 -20.84
CA ILE A 11 37.42 -16.74 -20.92
C ILE A 11 36.59 -15.52 -21.34
N ILE A 12 36.21 -15.44 -22.62
CA ILE A 12 35.32 -14.39 -23.13
C ILE A 12 33.89 -14.78 -22.78
N ARG A 13 33.25 -14.00 -21.91
CA ARG A 13 31.86 -14.23 -21.53
C ARG A 13 30.92 -13.97 -22.70
N VAL A 14 30.26 -15.00 -23.22
CA VAL A 14 29.13 -14.85 -24.14
C VAL A 14 27.88 -14.58 -23.30
N ARG A 15 27.33 -13.36 -23.40
CA ARG A 15 26.13 -12.96 -22.68
C ARG A 15 25.20 -12.17 -23.59
N ASN A 16 23.91 -12.46 -23.50
CA ASN A 16 22.90 -11.78 -24.26
C ASN A 16 22.30 -10.61 -23.47
N GLY A 17 22.81 -9.41 -23.75
CA GLY A 17 22.37 -8.18 -23.10
C GLY A 17 20.88 -7.84 -23.28
N LEU A 18 20.23 -8.37 -24.33
CA LEU A 18 18.79 -8.23 -24.52
C LEU A 18 18.03 -9.03 -23.44
N LEU A 19 18.39 -10.29 -23.22
CA LEU A 19 17.76 -11.13 -22.19
C LEU A 19 17.96 -10.55 -20.79
N ASP A 20 19.14 -9.99 -20.49
CA ASP A 20 19.36 -9.34 -19.20
C ASP A 20 18.51 -8.08 -19.01
N SER A 21 18.34 -7.30 -20.08
CA SER A 21 17.45 -6.13 -20.06
C SER A 21 15.99 -6.54 -19.86
N GLN A 22 15.54 -7.60 -20.54
CA GLN A 22 14.19 -8.14 -20.39
C GLN A 22 13.97 -8.72 -18.98
N TYR A 23 14.97 -9.41 -18.44
CA TYR A 23 14.94 -9.94 -17.07
C TYR A 23 14.71 -8.80 -16.09
N ARG A 24 15.56 -7.77 -16.10
CA ARG A 24 15.47 -6.64 -15.16
C ARG A 24 14.19 -5.84 -15.34
N GLN A 25 13.71 -5.69 -16.59
CA GLN A 25 12.42 -5.07 -16.86
C GLN A 25 11.27 -5.84 -16.23
N THR A 26 11.27 -7.17 -16.34
CA THR A 26 10.23 -8.02 -15.74
C THR A 26 10.35 -8.07 -14.23
N ASN A 27 11.59 -8.06 -13.72
CA ASN A 27 11.87 -8.20 -12.30
C ASN A 27 11.37 -7.02 -11.46
N HIS A 28 11.51 -5.78 -11.94
CA HIS A 28 10.94 -4.63 -11.23
C HIS A 28 9.41 -4.62 -11.26
N MET A 29 8.79 -5.08 -12.37
CA MET A 29 7.34 -5.19 -12.47
C MET A 29 6.79 -6.26 -11.52
N LEU A 30 7.46 -7.41 -11.43
CA LEU A 30 7.13 -8.46 -10.47
C LEU A 30 7.22 -7.95 -9.03
N SER A 31 8.33 -7.33 -8.67
CA SER A 31 8.53 -6.82 -7.30
C SER A 31 7.55 -5.70 -6.92
N SER A 32 7.12 -4.88 -7.89
CA SER A 32 6.06 -3.90 -7.70
C SER A 32 4.71 -4.58 -7.42
N ALA A 33 4.32 -5.56 -8.25
CA ALA A 33 3.06 -6.27 -8.10
C ALA A 33 3.00 -7.07 -6.78
N THR A 34 4.08 -7.76 -6.41
CA THR A 34 4.20 -8.46 -5.13
C THR A 34 4.01 -7.51 -3.95
N ALA A 35 4.68 -6.36 -3.96
CA ALA A 35 4.57 -5.39 -2.88
C ALA A 35 3.14 -4.82 -2.75
N ARG A 36 2.45 -4.59 -3.87
CA ARG A 36 1.05 -4.13 -3.84
C ARG A 36 0.10 -5.20 -3.31
N GLU A 37 0.22 -6.45 -3.79
CA GLU A 37 -0.58 -7.58 -3.28
C GLU A 37 -0.41 -7.77 -1.78
N ASP A 38 0.82 -7.75 -1.27
CA ASP A 38 1.10 -7.88 0.16
C ASP A 38 0.43 -6.78 0.99
N ILE A 39 0.35 -5.56 0.46
CA ILE A 39 -0.30 -4.43 1.16
C ILE A 39 -1.82 -4.54 1.06
N TYR A 40 -2.39 -4.86 -0.10
CA TYR A 40 -3.83 -5.01 -0.21
C TYR A 40 -4.36 -6.18 0.63
N ASN A 41 -3.63 -7.29 0.73
CA ASN A 41 -3.97 -8.39 1.63
C ASN A 41 -3.98 -7.92 3.10
N GLN A 42 -3.09 -7.00 3.49
CA GLN A 42 -3.12 -6.40 4.83
C GLN A 42 -4.34 -5.49 5.01
N ILE A 43 -4.72 -4.72 3.98
CA ILE A 43 -5.94 -3.90 4.02
C ILE A 43 -7.19 -4.80 4.15
N GLU A 44 -7.27 -5.90 3.42
CA GLU A 44 -8.38 -6.87 3.51
C GLU A 44 -8.54 -7.41 4.93
N VAL A 45 -7.43 -7.79 5.58
CA VAL A 45 -7.41 -8.24 6.98
C VAL A 45 -7.87 -7.15 7.94
N ILE A 46 -7.55 -5.87 7.68
CA ILE A 46 -7.97 -4.74 8.51
C ILE A 46 -9.47 -4.46 8.37
N LEU A 47 -10.01 -4.52 7.15
CA LEU A 47 -11.43 -4.25 6.93
C LEU A 47 -12.33 -5.37 7.48
N GLN A 48 -11.81 -6.61 7.57
CA GLN A 48 -12.50 -7.77 8.14
C GLN A 48 -13.87 -8.04 7.49
N GLU A 49 -14.05 -7.75 6.21
CA GLU A 49 -15.33 -7.95 5.53
C GLU A 49 -15.35 -9.30 4.77
N PRO A 50 -16.39 -10.15 4.94
CA PRO A 50 -17.53 -10.01 5.85
C PRO A 50 -17.22 -10.52 7.27
N SER A 51 -17.60 -9.75 8.29
CA SER A 51 -17.63 -10.21 9.69
C SER A 51 -18.65 -9.46 10.52
N GLU A 52 -19.01 -10.00 11.69
CA GLU A 52 -19.92 -9.31 12.62
C GLU A 52 -19.32 -8.01 13.16
N THR A 53 -17.98 -7.90 13.24
CA THR A 53 -17.27 -6.72 13.76
C THR A 53 -17.01 -5.64 12.70
N ALA A 54 -17.23 -5.95 11.43
CA ALA A 54 -16.99 -5.02 10.35
C ALA A 54 -18.02 -3.88 10.30
N ILE A 55 -17.62 -2.75 9.74
CA ILE A 55 -18.42 -1.51 9.74
C ILE A 55 -19.80 -1.76 9.11
N GLY A 56 -19.88 -2.50 8.01
CA GLY A 56 -21.16 -2.77 7.35
C GLY A 56 -22.15 -3.49 8.27
N SER A 57 -21.69 -4.53 8.97
CA SER A 57 -22.49 -5.26 9.96
C SER A 57 -22.92 -4.39 11.13
N GLN A 58 -22.00 -3.56 11.67
CA GLN A 58 -22.31 -2.68 12.80
C GLN A 58 -23.33 -1.59 12.45
N ILE A 59 -23.29 -1.06 11.21
CA ILE A 59 -24.29 -0.11 10.71
C ILE A 59 -25.67 -0.77 10.59
N ASN A 60 -25.72 -2.01 10.10
CA ASN A 60 -26.97 -2.78 10.03
C ASN A 60 -27.58 -3.01 11.42
N GLU A 61 -26.76 -3.39 12.40
CA GLU A 61 -27.19 -3.58 13.79
C GLU A 61 -27.73 -2.27 14.39
N PHE A 62 -27.05 -1.14 14.16
CA PHE A 62 -27.49 0.19 14.62
C PHE A 62 -28.88 0.54 14.09
N PHE A 63 -29.10 0.43 12.77
CA PHE A 63 -30.41 0.76 12.19
C PHE A 63 -31.51 -0.22 12.61
N ARG A 64 -31.18 -1.50 12.82
CA ARG A 64 -32.14 -2.48 13.32
C ARG A 64 -32.64 -2.12 14.71
N GLU A 65 -31.77 -1.69 15.62
CA GLU A 65 -32.20 -1.28 16.97
C GLU A 65 -33.02 0.02 16.95
N PHE A 66 -32.74 0.95 16.03
CA PHE A 66 -33.62 2.10 15.82
C PHE A 66 -34.99 1.70 15.25
N SER A 67 -35.06 0.67 14.41
CA SER A 67 -36.35 0.10 13.97
C SER A 67 -37.11 -0.55 15.11
N HIS A 68 -36.43 -1.21 16.07
CA HIS A 68 -37.07 -1.71 17.29
C HIS A 68 -37.60 -0.56 18.15
N LEU A 69 -36.81 0.51 18.32
CA LEU A 69 -37.22 1.69 19.09
C LEU A 69 -38.42 2.39 18.46
N ALA A 70 -38.52 2.42 17.13
CA ALA A 70 -39.67 2.97 16.42
C ALA A 70 -40.98 2.23 16.75
N ALA A 71 -40.90 0.91 17.01
CA ALA A 71 -42.06 0.10 17.36
C ALA A 71 -42.43 0.20 18.85
N ASP A 72 -41.47 0.52 19.73
CA ASP A 72 -41.67 0.69 21.16
C ASP A 72 -40.86 1.89 21.71
N PRO A 73 -41.30 3.14 21.44
CA PRO A 73 -40.52 4.36 21.70
C PRO A 73 -40.25 4.64 23.18
N GLU A 74 -41.04 4.04 24.08
CA GLU A 74 -40.95 4.23 25.53
C GLU A 74 -39.94 3.27 26.17
N ASN A 75 -39.43 2.31 25.42
CA ASN A 75 -38.61 1.23 25.94
C ASN A 75 -37.18 1.67 26.25
N THR A 76 -36.88 1.84 27.53
CA THR A 76 -35.54 2.19 28.02
C THR A 76 -34.52 1.07 27.80
N ALA A 77 -34.93 -0.19 27.72
CA ALA A 77 -34.00 -1.30 27.43
C ALA A 77 -33.50 -1.23 25.98
N ILE A 78 -34.38 -0.94 25.01
CA ILE A 78 -33.98 -0.75 23.60
C ILE A 78 -33.02 0.43 23.47
N ARG A 79 -33.30 1.55 24.15
CA ARG A 79 -32.41 2.72 24.19
C ARG A 79 -31.01 2.39 24.73
N ASN A 80 -30.93 1.56 25.77
CA ASN A 80 -29.66 1.03 26.26
C ASN A 80 -28.94 0.17 25.21
N THR A 81 -29.66 -0.71 24.51
CA THR A 81 -29.10 -1.54 23.44
C THR A 81 -28.56 -0.69 22.30
N ILE A 82 -29.26 0.37 21.88
CA ILE A 82 -28.79 1.34 20.88
C ILE A 82 -27.45 1.93 21.29
N VAL A 83 -27.27 2.34 22.55
CA VAL A 83 -25.98 2.86 23.03
C VAL A 83 -24.88 1.80 22.90
N GLN A 84 -25.13 0.53 23.25
CA GLN A 84 -24.12 -0.53 23.13
C GLN A 84 -23.74 -0.79 21.67
N LYS A 85 -24.73 -0.89 20.77
CA LYS A 85 -24.47 -1.06 19.33
C LYS A 85 -23.74 0.13 18.73
N SER A 86 -24.08 1.34 19.17
CA SER A 86 -23.37 2.56 18.77
C SER A 86 -21.92 2.57 19.26
N LYS A 87 -21.62 2.02 20.44
CA LYS A 87 -20.23 1.90 20.92
C LYS A 87 -19.45 0.98 20.02
N SER A 88 -19.97 -0.22 19.74
CA SER A 88 -19.33 -1.16 18.81
C SER A 88 -19.13 -0.57 17.42
N LEU A 89 -20.10 0.20 16.91
CA LEU A 89 -19.97 0.89 15.63
C LEU A 89 -18.85 1.96 15.64
N THR A 90 -18.85 2.85 16.63
CA THR A 90 -17.80 3.88 16.72
C THR A 90 -16.42 3.30 17.02
N GLU A 91 -16.33 2.17 17.72
CA GLU A 91 -15.10 1.40 17.91
C GLU A 91 -14.62 0.75 16.61
N ALA A 92 -15.53 0.21 15.78
CA ALA A 92 -15.18 -0.35 14.48
C ALA A 92 -14.56 0.71 13.55
N PHE A 93 -15.19 1.89 13.41
CA PHE A 93 -14.65 3.00 12.63
C PHE A 93 -13.26 3.44 13.12
N ARG A 94 -13.12 3.72 14.42
CA ARG A 94 -11.86 4.20 15.00
C ARG A 94 -10.75 3.15 14.91
N GLY A 95 -11.08 1.89 15.19
CA GLY A 95 -10.15 0.77 15.13
C GLY A 95 -9.61 0.54 13.72
N GLN A 96 -10.48 0.55 12.70
CA GLN A 96 -10.04 0.43 11.30
C GLN A 96 -9.18 1.62 10.87
N SER A 97 -9.59 2.85 11.22
CA SER A 97 -8.81 4.07 10.92
C SER A 97 -7.41 4.03 11.56
N GLU A 98 -7.32 3.59 12.82
CA GLU A 98 -6.04 3.43 13.51
C GLU A 98 -5.15 2.36 12.85
N GLN A 99 -5.72 1.22 12.45
CA GLN A 99 -4.97 0.14 11.80
C GLN A 99 -4.45 0.55 10.41
N ILE A 100 -5.25 1.28 9.62
CA ILE A 100 -4.81 1.81 8.33
C ILE A 100 -3.70 2.85 8.52
N THR A 101 -3.79 3.69 9.55
CA THR A 101 -2.73 4.66 9.90
C THR A 101 -1.42 3.94 10.22
N LYS A 102 -1.49 2.87 11.04
CA LYS A 102 -0.32 2.02 11.37
C LYS A 102 0.25 1.33 10.12
N LEU A 103 -0.61 0.87 9.22
CA LEU A 103 -0.17 0.29 7.94
C LEU A 103 0.58 1.33 7.08
N SER A 104 0.05 2.56 6.98
CA SER A 104 0.73 3.66 6.28
C SER A 104 2.12 3.94 6.85
N GLU A 105 2.26 3.96 8.17
CA GLU A 105 3.55 4.13 8.84
C GLU A 105 4.51 2.95 8.58
N SER A 106 4.00 1.72 8.60
CA SER A 106 4.77 0.52 8.25
C SER A 106 5.30 0.59 6.81
N ILE A 107 4.47 1.02 5.85
CA ILE A 107 4.87 1.19 4.45
C ILE A 107 5.95 2.26 4.29
N LYS A 108 5.81 3.40 4.97
CA LYS A 108 6.86 4.44 5.02
C LYS A 108 8.19 3.86 5.51
N ASN A 109 8.17 3.11 6.61
CA ASN A 109 9.38 2.49 7.17
C ASN A 109 9.98 1.44 6.20
N ASN A 110 9.14 0.66 5.54
CA ASN A 110 9.56 -0.29 4.51
C ASN A 110 10.20 0.41 3.29
N ALA A 111 9.68 1.58 2.90
CA ALA A 111 10.27 2.38 1.83
C ALA A 111 11.65 2.92 2.22
N MET A 112 11.81 3.41 3.45
CA MET A 112 13.11 3.85 3.97
C MET A 112 14.12 2.70 3.99
N ALA A 113 13.73 1.53 4.50
CA ALA A 113 14.59 0.35 4.49
C ALA A 113 14.96 -0.11 3.06
N ALA A 114 14.03 -0.02 2.11
CA ALA A 114 14.30 -0.31 0.70
C ALA A 114 15.30 0.69 0.08
N VAL A 115 15.25 1.97 0.45
CA VAL A 115 16.27 2.96 0.05
C VAL A 115 17.65 2.60 0.62
N ASP A 116 17.73 2.14 1.86
CA ASP A 116 19.00 1.68 2.45
C ASP A 116 19.58 0.48 1.70
N GLN A 117 18.74 -0.46 1.27
CA GLN A 117 19.17 -1.60 0.44
C GLN A 117 19.68 -1.13 -0.93
N VAL A 118 18.99 -0.18 -1.58
CA VAL A 118 19.45 0.43 -2.84
C VAL A 118 20.84 1.07 -2.66
N ASN A 119 21.03 1.82 -1.58
CA ASN A 119 22.31 2.47 -1.27
C ASN A 119 23.44 1.48 -1.00
N GLU A 120 23.16 0.37 -0.32
CA GLU A 120 24.13 -0.71 -0.10
C GLU A 120 24.53 -1.37 -1.42
N ILE A 121 23.55 -1.75 -2.25
CA ILE A 121 23.80 -2.35 -3.57
C ILE A 121 24.62 -1.41 -4.46
N ALA A 122 24.28 -0.11 -4.51
CA ALA A 122 25.03 0.87 -5.29
C ALA A 122 26.50 1.00 -4.83
N ARG A 123 26.76 0.98 -3.52
CA ARG A 123 28.13 0.99 -2.97
C ARG A 123 28.91 -0.26 -3.36
N GLN A 124 28.30 -1.43 -3.27
CA GLN A 124 28.94 -2.69 -3.65
C GLN A 124 29.27 -2.74 -5.15
N ILE A 125 28.38 -2.23 -6.01
CA ILE A 125 28.65 -2.10 -7.46
C ILE A 125 29.85 -1.16 -7.70
N ALA A 126 29.90 0.00 -7.03
CA ALA A 126 31.00 0.95 -7.16
C ALA A 126 32.34 0.35 -6.71
N GLU A 127 32.34 -0.43 -5.63
CA GLU A 127 33.53 -1.15 -5.16
C GLU A 127 34.00 -2.21 -6.18
N LEU A 128 33.06 -2.99 -6.75
CA LEU A 128 33.38 -3.98 -7.79
C LEU A 128 33.90 -3.31 -9.06
N ASN A 129 33.37 -2.16 -9.47
CA ASN A 129 33.91 -1.38 -10.57
C ASN A 129 35.39 -1.02 -10.34
N GLY A 130 35.76 -0.66 -9.10
CA GLY A 130 37.16 -0.39 -8.75
C GLY A 130 38.05 -1.64 -8.86
N LYS A 131 37.57 -2.78 -8.35
CA LYS A 131 38.31 -4.06 -8.41
C LYS A 131 38.47 -4.59 -9.84
N ILE A 132 37.43 -4.48 -10.67
CA ILE A 132 37.45 -4.89 -12.08
C ILE A 132 38.50 -4.08 -12.85
N THR A 133 38.49 -2.75 -12.72
CA THR A 133 39.50 -1.90 -13.37
C THR A 133 40.91 -2.23 -12.88
N GLY A 134 41.10 -2.55 -11.60
CA GLY A 134 42.41 -2.92 -11.06
C GLY A 134 42.97 -4.25 -11.57
N ASN A 135 42.10 -5.25 -11.84
CA ASN A 135 42.50 -6.57 -12.31
C ASN A 135 42.81 -6.63 -13.82
N GLU A 136 42.17 -5.77 -14.63
CA GLU A 136 42.49 -5.67 -16.07
C GLU A 136 43.94 -5.21 -16.33
N PHE A 137 44.61 -4.57 -15.36
CA PHE A 137 46.03 -4.24 -15.45
C PHE A 137 46.98 -5.42 -15.21
N ASN A 138 46.50 -6.52 -14.60
CA ASN A 138 47.34 -7.66 -14.17
C ASN A 138 47.14 -8.93 -15.01
N SER A 139 46.40 -8.87 -16.13
CA SER A 139 46.08 -10.02 -17.01
C SER A 139 45.42 -11.21 -16.31
N PHE A 140 44.80 -11.01 -15.15
CA PHE A 140 43.89 -11.96 -14.53
C PHE A 140 42.47 -11.50 -14.84
N GLY A 141 41.73 -12.26 -15.65
CA GLY A 141 40.34 -11.95 -16.01
C GLY A 141 39.48 -11.63 -14.77
N ALA A 142 38.70 -10.55 -14.85
CA ALA A 142 37.83 -10.10 -13.75
C ALA A 142 36.40 -10.69 -13.83
N ASN A 143 36.25 -11.86 -14.45
CA ASN A 143 34.95 -12.44 -14.80
C ASN A 143 34.06 -12.69 -13.58
N ASP A 144 34.59 -13.33 -12.52
CA ASP A 144 33.85 -13.55 -11.28
C ASP A 144 33.35 -12.25 -10.63
N LEU A 145 34.14 -11.17 -10.73
CA LEU A 145 33.77 -9.86 -10.21
C LEU A 145 32.67 -9.20 -11.04
N ARG A 146 32.72 -9.38 -12.37
CA ARG A 146 31.68 -8.94 -13.30
C ARG A 146 30.37 -9.68 -13.03
N ASP A 147 30.42 -10.99 -12.82
CA ASP A 147 29.23 -11.80 -12.50
C ASP A 147 28.60 -11.37 -11.17
N ARG A 148 29.42 -11.15 -10.13
CA ARG A 148 28.93 -10.59 -8.86
C ARG A 148 28.30 -9.22 -9.04
N ARG A 149 28.89 -8.35 -9.87
CA ARG A 149 28.36 -7.03 -10.17
C ARG A 149 27.01 -7.13 -10.88
N ASP A 150 26.86 -8.06 -11.81
CA ASP A 150 25.60 -8.24 -12.52
C ASP A 150 24.49 -8.78 -11.64
N MET A 151 24.79 -9.72 -10.75
CA MET A 151 23.84 -10.15 -9.72
C MET A 151 23.37 -8.98 -8.86
N LEU A 152 24.25 -8.03 -8.56
CA LEU A 152 23.87 -6.81 -7.83
C LEU A 152 22.98 -5.88 -8.67
N VAL A 153 23.23 -5.75 -9.98
CA VAL A 153 22.34 -4.97 -10.87
C VAL A 153 20.97 -5.65 -11.01
N ASP A 154 20.94 -6.99 -11.08
CA ASP A 154 19.70 -7.76 -11.09
C ASP A 154 18.94 -7.58 -9.76
N ARG A 155 19.61 -7.64 -8.61
CA ARG A 155 19.01 -7.31 -7.30
C ARG A 155 18.54 -5.86 -7.20
N LEU A 156 19.26 -4.91 -7.79
CA LEU A 156 18.83 -3.51 -7.81
C LEU A 156 17.51 -3.34 -8.58
N SER A 157 17.30 -4.16 -9.60
CA SER A 157 16.06 -4.17 -10.37
C SER A 157 14.83 -4.64 -9.55
N ASP A 158 15.01 -5.30 -8.40
CA ASP A 158 13.88 -5.58 -7.50
C ASP A 158 13.25 -4.28 -6.96
N TYR A 159 14.07 -3.26 -6.74
CA TYR A 159 13.65 -2.03 -6.08
C TYR A 159 13.17 -0.97 -7.04
N MET A 160 13.78 -0.87 -8.22
CA MET A 160 13.57 0.22 -9.18
C MET A 160 13.83 -0.27 -10.60
N LYS A 161 13.25 0.39 -11.61
CA LYS A 161 13.70 0.20 -12.99
C LYS A 161 15.14 0.73 -13.15
N VAL A 162 16.04 -0.16 -13.56
CA VAL A 162 17.47 0.14 -13.72
C VAL A 162 17.93 0.00 -15.16
N SER A 163 18.90 0.81 -15.53
CA SER A 163 19.68 0.71 -16.75
C SER A 163 21.15 0.93 -16.43
N TYR A 164 22.05 0.34 -17.21
CA TYR A 164 23.48 0.60 -17.05
C TYR A 164 24.20 0.65 -18.40
N SER A 165 25.36 1.29 -18.41
CA SER A 165 26.28 1.33 -19.54
C SER A 165 27.70 1.07 -19.07
N GLU A 166 28.46 0.25 -19.79
CA GLU A 166 29.85 -0.08 -19.50
C GLU A 166 30.81 0.76 -20.35
N ASN A 167 31.90 1.25 -19.76
CA ASN A 167 32.93 1.99 -20.48
C ASN A 167 34.08 1.07 -20.94
N SER A 168 35.03 1.63 -21.68
CA SER A 168 36.20 0.89 -22.21
C SER A 168 37.18 0.38 -21.15
N ARG A 169 36.96 0.66 -19.87
CA ARG A 169 37.77 0.21 -18.71
C ARG A 169 37.00 -0.79 -17.83
N GLY A 170 35.91 -1.35 -18.36
CA GLY A 170 35.06 -2.31 -17.66
C GLY A 170 34.27 -1.73 -16.49
N GLN A 171 34.13 -0.41 -16.36
CA GLN A 171 33.32 0.22 -15.29
C GLN A 171 31.91 0.50 -15.78
N ILE A 172 30.91 0.22 -14.95
CA ILE A 172 29.52 0.55 -15.28
C ILE A 172 29.07 1.87 -14.64
N THR A 173 28.23 2.59 -15.37
CA THR A 173 27.37 3.65 -14.84
C THR A 173 25.96 3.09 -14.70
N VAL A 174 25.34 3.23 -13.53
CA VAL A 174 23.99 2.71 -13.23
C VAL A 174 23.04 3.87 -13.02
N VAL A 175 21.96 3.87 -13.80
CA VAL A 175 20.89 4.87 -13.75
C VAL A 175 19.58 4.17 -13.40
N ALA A 176 18.90 4.63 -12.36
CA ALA A 176 17.59 4.16 -11.93
C ALA A 176 16.58 5.31 -11.98
N GLU A 177 15.52 5.18 -12.77
CA GLU A 177 14.47 6.23 -12.91
C GLU A 177 15.05 7.64 -13.17
N GLY A 178 16.09 7.72 -14.01
CA GLY A 178 16.79 8.97 -14.33
C GLY A 178 17.81 9.43 -13.29
N MET A 179 17.87 8.79 -12.12
CA MET A 179 18.88 9.06 -11.08
C MET A 179 20.15 8.25 -11.33
N ASN A 180 21.29 8.93 -11.37
CA ASN A 180 22.58 8.27 -11.44
C ASN A 180 22.97 7.73 -10.06
N LEU A 181 22.87 6.42 -9.86
CA LEU A 181 23.18 5.77 -8.59
C LEU A 181 24.67 5.38 -8.49
N VAL A 182 25.27 4.99 -9.61
CA VAL A 182 26.69 4.63 -9.67
C VAL A 182 27.32 5.27 -10.89
N SER A 183 28.44 5.98 -10.68
CA SER A 183 29.27 6.55 -11.73
C SER A 183 30.69 6.01 -11.60
N GLY A 184 30.98 4.92 -12.31
CA GLY A 184 32.26 4.23 -12.19
C GLY A 184 32.50 3.73 -10.76
N VAL A 185 33.54 4.24 -10.11
CA VAL A 185 33.91 3.85 -8.73
C VAL A 185 33.20 4.64 -7.62
N LYS A 186 32.26 5.52 -7.97
CA LYS A 186 31.51 6.35 -7.02
C LYS A 186 30.05 5.93 -6.97
N ALA A 187 29.53 5.69 -5.77
CA ALA A 187 28.09 5.55 -5.52
C ALA A 187 27.51 6.87 -4.99
N ASN A 188 26.38 7.29 -5.54
CA ASN A 188 25.59 8.39 -5.00
C ASN A 188 24.58 7.83 -3.98
N THR A 189 24.23 8.63 -2.98
CA THR A 189 23.29 8.22 -1.92
C THR A 189 21.89 8.69 -2.27
N LEU A 190 20.97 7.74 -2.42
CA LEU A 190 19.53 7.97 -2.46
C LEU A 190 19.02 8.28 -1.04
N LYS A 191 18.12 9.25 -0.91
CA LYS A 191 17.38 9.55 0.32
C LYS A 191 15.89 9.47 0.05
N ALA A 192 15.14 8.98 1.04
CA ALA A 192 13.70 9.19 1.12
C ALA A 192 13.45 10.36 2.09
N GLU A 193 12.70 11.36 1.66
CA GLU A 193 12.37 12.53 2.46
C GLU A 193 10.89 12.89 2.33
N LEU A 194 10.34 13.49 3.38
CA LEU A 194 8.99 14.04 3.29
C LEU A 194 9.02 15.26 2.37
N SER A 195 7.99 15.38 1.54
CA SER A 195 7.67 16.57 0.78
C SER A 195 7.49 17.78 1.70
N ASN A 196 7.57 18.98 1.12
CA ASN A 196 7.44 20.23 1.87
C ASN A 196 6.06 20.39 2.57
N ASP A 197 5.03 19.69 2.10
CA ASP A 197 3.71 19.62 2.74
C ASP A 197 3.63 18.59 3.89
N GLY A 198 4.71 17.84 4.14
CA GLY A 198 4.86 16.89 5.23
C GLY A 198 4.15 15.54 5.03
N GLY A 199 3.37 15.37 3.96
CA GLY A 199 2.49 14.21 3.78
C GLY A 199 3.03 13.10 2.88
N ASN A 200 3.81 13.45 1.85
CA ASN A 200 4.24 12.50 0.83
C ASN A 200 5.72 12.14 0.95
N LEU A 201 6.05 10.87 0.80
CA LEU A 201 7.44 10.43 0.70
C LEU A 201 7.96 10.65 -0.73
N GLN A 202 9.11 11.30 -0.86
CA GLN A 202 9.79 11.55 -2.13
C GLN A 202 11.21 11.01 -2.08
N LEU A 203 11.75 10.64 -3.24
CA LEU A 203 13.14 10.24 -3.35
C LEU A 203 13.98 11.34 -4.01
N ALA A 204 15.22 11.46 -3.55
CA ALA A 204 16.20 12.36 -4.13
C ALA A 204 17.63 11.85 -3.91
N ILE A 205 18.56 12.34 -4.72
CA ILE A 205 19.99 12.12 -4.49
C ILE A 205 20.50 13.15 -3.49
N LYS A 206 21.20 12.68 -2.45
CA LYS A 206 21.81 13.54 -1.42
C LYS A 206 22.78 14.54 -2.07
N GLY A 207 22.58 15.83 -1.80
CA GLY A 207 23.39 16.92 -2.36
C GLY A 207 22.97 17.38 -3.77
N SER A 208 21.90 16.81 -4.34
CA SER A 208 21.25 17.35 -5.53
C SER A 208 20.05 18.21 -5.14
N ASN A 209 19.85 19.34 -5.83
CA ASN A 209 18.65 20.18 -5.69
C ASN A 209 17.45 19.61 -6.48
N GLY A 210 17.60 18.42 -7.08
CA GLY A 210 16.60 17.81 -7.94
C GLY A 210 15.69 16.83 -7.19
N ASN A 211 14.39 17.12 -7.21
CA ASN A 211 13.35 16.12 -6.96
C ASN A 211 13.48 15.03 -8.02
N SER A 212 13.59 13.77 -7.60
CA SER A 212 13.32 12.69 -8.55
C SER A 212 11.81 12.60 -8.68
N GLY A 213 11.32 12.57 -9.92
CA GLY A 213 9.89 12.60 -10.23
C GLY A 213 9.12 11.43 -9.59
N LEU A 214 7.87 11.25 -10.02
CA LEU A 214 7.04 10.12 -9.57
C LEU A 214 7.71 8.78 -9.91
N ILE A 215 8.35 8.16 -8.92
CA ILE A 215 8.91 6.81 -9.03
C ILE A 215 7.75 5.82 -8.90
N LYS A 216 7.51 5.06 -9.96
CA LYS A 216 6.38 4.11 -10.04
C LYS A 216 6.82 2.66 -10.27
N SER A 217 8.12 2.40 -10.37
CA SER A 217 8.66 1.07 -10.70
C SER A 217 9.23 0.35 -9.49
N GLY A 218 9.32 -0.98 -9.60
CA GLY A 218 9.90 -1.82 -8.56
C GLY A 218 9.13 -1.77 -7.24
N LYS A 219 9.73 -2.39 -6.22
CA LYS A 219 9.22 -2.38 -4.85
C LYS A 219 9.10 -0.95 -4.29
N LEU A 220 10.08 -0.07 -4.56
CA LEU A 220 10.04 1.30 -4.04
C LEU A 220 8.87 2.09 -4.63
N GLY A 221 8.62 1.99 -5.94
CA GLY A 221 7.49 2.66 -6.57
C GLY A 221 6.15 2.22 -6.00
N ALA A 222 5.97 0.91 -5.77
CA ALA A 222 4.77 0.38 -5.13
C ALA A 222 4.58 0.95 -3.72
N LEU A 223 5.62 0.93 -2.88
CA LEU A 223 5.54 1.46 -1.51
C LEU A 223 5.19 2.96 -1.49
N LEU A 224 5.80 3.74 -2.37
CA LEU A 224 5.53 5.18 -2.50
C LEU A 224 4.10 5.45 -2.97
N GLN A 225 3.62 4.73 -3.98
CA GLN A 225 2.26 4.89 -4.49
C GLN A 225 1.21 4.51 -3.44
N MET A 226 1.43 3.41 -2.71
CA MET A 226 0.53 2.99 -1.64
C MET A 226 0.49 4.02 -0.50
N HIS A 227 1.64 4.53 -0.07
CA HIS A 227 1.74 5.50 1.02
C HIS A 227 1.19 6.87 0.66
N ASN A 228 1.54 7.39 -0.52
CA ASN A 228 1.26 8.78 -0.91
C ASN A 228 -0.12 8.98 -1.53
N GLN A 229 -0.76 7.90 -2.00
CA GLN A 229 -2.01 8.02 -2.76
C GLN A 229 -3.06 7.02 -2.29
N GLU A 230 -2.81 5.72 -2.42
CA GLU A 230 -3.90 4.75 -2.31
C GLU A 230 -4.42 4.55 -0.89
N ILE A 231 -3.54 4.56 0.12
CA ILE A 231 -3.96 4.53 1.52
C ILE A 231 -4.64 5.83 1.93
N PRO A 232 -4.10 7.03 1.63
CA PRO A 232 -4.83 8.29 1.84
C PRO A 232 -6.22 8.29 1.21
N ASP A 233 -6.36 7.84 -0.05
CA ASP A 233 -7.66 7.76 -0.75
C ASP A 233 -8.64 6.81 -0.01
N LEU A 234 -8.15 5.70 0.54
CA LEU A 234 -8.97 4.79 1.36
C LEU A 234 -9.39 5.43 2.68
N MET A 235 -8.48 6.12 3.37
CA MET A 235 -8.76 6.84 4.61
C MET A 235 -9.82 7.93 4.37
N GLU A 236 -9.68 8.70 3.30
CA GLU A 236 -10.65 9.73 2.92
C GLU A 236 -12.03 9.14 2.65
N LYS A 237 -12.10 7.98 1.97
CA LYS A 237 -13.36 7.27 1.73
C LYS A 237 -14.03 6.84 3.04
N LEU A 238 -13.27 6.32 4.00
CA LEU A 238 -13.79 5.93 5.32
C LEU A 238 -14.22 7.15 6.14
N ASP A 239 -13.46 8.23 6.10
CA ASP A 239 -13.81 9.48 6.76
C ASP A 239 -15.09 10.09 6.17
N THR A 240 -15.24 10.04 4.85
CA THR A 240 -16.45 10.47 4.15
C THR A 240 -17.66 9.63 4.56
N LEU A 241 -17.51 8.31 4.65
CA LEU A 241 -18.56 7.41 5.12
C LEU A 241 -19.01 7.77 6.54
N ALA A 242 -18.04 7.93 7.45
CA ALA A 242 -18.30 8.29 8.85
C ALA A 242 -18.96 9.68 8.95
N ALA A 243 -18.44 10.68 8.24
CA ALA A 243 -18.97 12.04 8.22
C ALA A 243 -20.43 12.07 7.75
N GLY A 244 -20.74 11.42 6.62
CA GLY A 244 -22.10 11.35 6.08
C GLY A 244 -23.07 10.63 7.03
N PHE A 245 -22.62 9.55 7.67
CA PHE A 245 -23.41 8.84 8.69
C PHE A 245 -23.68 9.73 9.93
N ILE A 246 -22.65 10.38 10.48
CA ILE A 246 -22.76 11.29 11.62
C ILE A 246 -23.73 12.43 11.31
N GLU A 247 -23.52 13.10 10.17
CA GLU A 247 -24.31 14.26 9.77
C GLU A 247 -25.79 13.90 9.64
N GLU A 248 -26.10 12.82 8.91
CA GLU A 248 -27.49 12.47 8.65
C GLU A 248 -28.22 11.96 9.91
N VAL A 249 -27.54 11.15 10.75
CA VAL A 249 -28.12 10.74 12.04
C VAL A 249 -28.35 11.96 12.93
N ASN A 250 -27.36 12.85 13.06
CA ASN A 250 -27.49 14.04 13.90
C ASN A 250 -28.58 15.00 13.39
N ARG A 251 -28.70 15.16 12.07
CA ARG A 251 -29.73 15.99 11.45
C ARG A 251 -31.13 15.55 11.84
N ILE A 252 -31.40 14.24 11.83
CA ILE A 252 -32.70 13.68 12.20
C ILE A 252 -32.86 13.66 13.73
N HIS A 253 -31.85 13.20 14.46
CA HIS A 253 -31.91 13.03 15.91
C HIS A 253 -32.07 14.36 16.66
N SER A 254 -31.32 15.40 16.29
CA SER A 254 -31.36 16.70 16.96
C SER A 254 -32.69 17.45 16.75
N ALA A 255 -33.39 17.17 15.65
CA ALA A 255 -34.73 17.71 15.38
C ALA A 255 -35.83 16.97 16.16
N GLY A 256 -35.54 15.79 16.70
CA GLY A 256 -36.48 14.98 17.46
C GLY A 256 -36.48 15.28 18.96
N GLN A 257 -37.30 14.50 19.65
CA GLN A 257 -37.55 14.58 21.07
C GLN A 257 -37.30 13.24 21.76
N GLY A 258 -36.56 13.28 22.88
CA GLY A 258 -36.35 12.15 23.77
C GLY A 258 -37.55 11.88 24.69
N LEU A 259 -37.39 10.93 25.61
CA LEU A 259 -38.42 10.68 26.62
C LEU A 259 -38.57 11.88 27.56
N ALA A 260 -39.82 12.21 27.86
CA ALA A 260 -40.14 13.23 28.85
C ALA A 260 -39.75 12.73 30.24
N THR A 261 -38.88 13.47 30.93
CA THR A 261 -38.43 13.18 32.30
C THR A 261 -38.58 14.42 33.18
N GLY A 262 -38.50 14.25 34.50
CA GLY A 262 -38.69 15.33 35.48
C GLY A 262 -40.14 15.61 35.85
N ASP A 263 -40.35 16.68 36.64
CA ASP A 263 -41.66 17.14 37.11
C ASP A 263 -41.79 18.67 36.92
N PRO A 264 -42.59 19.17 35.94
CA PRO A 264 -43.40 18.38 35.02
C PRO A 264 -42.56 17.65 33.94
N PRO A 265 -43.04 16.51 33.41
CA PRO A 265 -42.31 15.76 32.38
C PRO A 265 -42.04 16.62 31.15
N THR A 266 -40.75 16.79 30.81
CA THR A 266 -40.32 17.60 29.66
C THR A 266 -39.37 16.78 28.79
N PRO A 267 -39.65 16.63 27.47
CA PRO A 267 -38.74 15.93 26.57
C PRO A 267 -37.50 16.76 26.27
N SER A 268 -36.37 16.07 26.04
CA SER A 268 -35.13 16.70 25.55
C SER A 268 -35.16 16.83 24.03
N THR A 269 -34.50 17.85 23.48
CA THR A 269 -34.40 18.11 22.02
C THR A 269 -33.12 18.88 21.69
N GLY A 270 -32.73 18.97 20.42
CA GLY A 270 -31.54 19.70 19.98
C GLY A 270 -30.22 18.97 20.24
N ILE A 271 -30.27 17.69 20.61
CA ILE A 271 -29.10 16.90 21.00
C ILE A 271 -28.58 16.13 19.78
N ASN A 272 -27.28 16.25 19.51
CA ASN A 272 -26.61 15.39 18.53
C ASN A 272 -26.38 14.00 19.14
N PHE A 273 -26.64 12.95 18.36
CA PHE A 273 -26.38 11.57 18.78
C PHE A 273 -24.88 11.27 18.79
N PHE A 274 -24.18 11.66 17.71
CA PHE A 274 -22.75 11.47 17.52
C PHE A 274 -21.98 12.80 17.60
N THR A 275 -20.70 12.69 17.93
CA THR A 275 -19.69 13.75 17.81
C THR A 275 -18.56 13.28 16.89
N GLY A 276 -17.66 14.19 16.52
CA GLY A 276 -16.62 13.93 15.51
C GLY A 276 -17.11 14.21 14.10
N ASN A 277 -16.24 13.99 13.13
CA ASN A 277 -16.50 14.26 11.71
C ASN A 277 -15.73 13.32 10.76
N SER A 278 -15.16 12.23 11.29
CA SER A 278 -14.28 11.32 10.55
C SER A 278 -14.34 9.92 11.18
N ALA A 279 -13.79 8.91 10.52
CA ALA A 279 -13.74 7.54 11.05
C ALA A 279 -12.88 7.47 12.31
N SER A 280 -11.82 8.28 12.38
CA SER A 280 -10.93 8.37 13.55
C SER A 280 -11.52 9.11 14.74
N THR A 281 -12.50 9.99 14.52
CA THR A 281 -13.04 10.89 15.57
C THR A 281 -14.47 10.61 15.98
N ILE A 282 -15.20 9.78 15.24
CA ILE A 282 -16.59 9.42 15.54
C ILE A 282 -16.73 8.90 16.97
N ASN A 283 -17.68 9.47 17.71
CA ASN A 283 -17.99 9.05 19.08
C ASN A 283 -19.46 9.34 19.42
N ILE A 284 -19.98 8.75 20.49
CA ILE A 284 -21.33 9.04 20.99
C ILE A 284 -21.27 10.32 21.83
N SER A 285 -22.29 11.16 21.75
CA SER A 285 -22.37 12.36 22.60
C SER A 285 -22.45 11.98 24.08
N SER A 286 -21.76 12.75 24.92
CA SER A 286 -21.75 12.53 26.37
C SER A 286 -23.14 12.68 26.97
N GLU A 287 -24.01 13.50 26.38
CA GLU A 287 -25.40 13.64 26.79
C GLU A 287 -26.17 12.33 26.68
N ILE A 288 -26.01 11.60 25.57
CA ILE A 288 -26.66 10.31 25.33
C ILE A 288 -26.05 9.21 26.20
N LEU A 289 -24.73 9.23 26.39
CA LEU A 289 -24.04 8.26 27.25
C LEU A 289 -24.47 8.37 28.73
N ASN A 290 -24.71 9.60 29.20
CA ASN A 290 -25.09 9.84 30.59
C ASN A 290 -26.58 9.59 30.84
N ASP A 291 -27.42 9.73 29.82
CA ASP A 291 -28.87 9.56 29.94
C ASP A 291 -29.49 9.07 28.63
N VAL A 292 -29.84 7.78 28.57
CA VAL A 292 -30.44 7.14 27.39
C VAL A 292 -31.86 7.63 27.10
N SER A 293 -32.52 8.31 28.06
CA SER A 293 -33.81 8.94 27.84
C SER A 293 -33.72 10.08 26.81
N LYS A 294 -32.52 10.64 26.60
CA LYS A 294 -32.24 11.70 25.63
C LYS A 294 -32.14 11.24 24.18
N ILE A 295 -32.16 9.93 23.92
CA ILE A 295 -32.24 9.41 22.55
C ILE A 295 -33.57 9.87 21.95
N ALA A 296 -33.58 10.53 20.81
CA ALA A 296 -34.80 11.00 20.18
C ALA A 296 -35.55 9.84 19.51
N ALA A 297 -36.86 9.74 19.75
CA ALA A 297 -37.72 8.76 19.08
C ALA A 297 -38.99 9.38 18.47
N SER A 298 -39.44 10.52 18.99
CA SER A 298 -40.67 11.21 18.59
C SER A 298 -40.35 12.60 18.02
N ASN A 299 -41.11 13.09 17.04
CA ASN A 299 -41.00 14.47 16.55
C ASN A 299 -41.67 15.53 17.45
N ASP A 300 -42.63 15.10 18.28
CA ASP A 300 -43.51 15.99 19.05
C ASP A 300 -43.56 15.65 20.55
N GLY A 301 -42.80 14.64 20.97
CA GLY A 301 -42.69 14.18 22.34
C GLY A 301 -43.89 13.36 22.83
N THR A 302 -44.83 13.02 21.94
CA THR A 302 -46.01 12.25 22.33
C THR A 302 -45.64 10.80 22.67
N PRO A 303 -46.16 10.27 23.80
CA PRO A 303 -46.10 8.85 24.15
C PRO A 303 -46.50 7.94 22.97
N GLY A 304 -45.67 6.93 22.70
CA GLY A 304 -45.88 5.96 21.62
C GLY A 304 -45.56 6.44 20.20
N ASN A 305 -45.12 7.69 20.01
CA ASN A 305 -44.66 8.17 18.70
C ASN A 305 -43.18 7.79 18.48
N GLY A 306 -42.92 7.02 17.42
CA GLY A 306 -41.61 6.47 17.05
C GLY A 306 -41.08 6.96 15.71
N ASP A 307 -41.63 8.05 15.17
CA ASP A 307 -41.37 8.51 13.81
C ASP A 307 -39.93 8.97 13.56
N VAL A 308 -39.27 9.61 14.54
CA VAL A 308 -37.85 9.98 14.46
C VAL A 308 -36.97 8.73 14.47
N ALA A 309 -37.29 7.75 15.33
CA ALA A 309 -36.55 6.49 15.34
C ALA A 309 -36.72 5.72 14.01
N LEU A 310 -37.94 5.74 13.45
CA LEU A 310 -38.21 5.17 12.13
C LEU A 310 -37.43 5.90 11.03
N ALA A 311 -37.39 7.23 11.07
CA ALA A 311 -36.63 8.04 10.12
C ALA A 311 -35.13 7.72 10.18
N ILE A 312 -34.55 7.58 11.38
CA ILE A 312 -33.16 7.16 11.57
C ILE A 312 -32.93 5.76 10.99
N SER A 313 -33.80 4.79 11.27
CA SER A 313 -33.67 3.42 10.73
C SER A 313 -33.72 3.37 9.19
N ASN A 314 -34.40 4.34 8.57
CA ASN A 314 -34.54 4.47 7.12
C ASN A 314 -33.40 5.23 6.43
N ILE A 315 -32.42 5.78 7.17
CA ILE A 315 -31.26 6.47 6.58
C ILE A 315 -30.54 5.56 5.58
N ARG A 316 -30.47 4.25 5.83
CA ARG A 316 -29.88 3.28 4.91
C ARG A 316 -30.46 3.28 3.50
N ASN A 317 -31.71 3.72 3.34
CA ASN A 317 -32.39 3.82 2.05
C ASN A 317 -32.28 5.23 1.43
N THR A 318 -31.70 6.18 2.16
CA THR A 318 -31.57 7.57 1.75
C THR A 318 -30.28 7.77 0.98
N LYS A 319 -30.36 8.49 -0.13
CA LYS A 319 -29.20 8.80 -0.96
C LYS A 319 -28.49 10.04 -0.43
N ILE A 320 -27.47 9.82 0.40
CA ILE A 320 -26.70 10.91 1.04
C ILE A 320 -25.27 11.03 0.50
N PHE A 321 -24.81 10.08 -0.32
CA PHE A 321 -23.47 10.05 -0.89
C PHE A 321 -23.44 10.44 -2.37
N ASN A 322 -22.27 10.89 -2.84
CA ASN A 322 -22.01 11.25 -4.24
C ASN A 322 -23.06 12.21 -4.84
N GLY A 323 -23.27 13.36 -4.18
CA GLY A 323 -24.23 14.36 -4.63
C GLY A 323 -25.69 13.90 -4.55
N GLY A 324 -26.00 12.94 -3.66
CA GLY A 324 -27.35 12.41 -3.46
C GLY A 324 -27.73 11.30 -4.43
N THR A 325 -26.75 10.56 -4.96
CA THR A 325 -26.98 9.46 -5.92
C THR A 325 -26.87 8.08 -5.30
N GLN A 326 -26.15 7.95 -4.18
CA GLN A 326 -25.85 6.67 -3.53
C GLN A 326 -26.31 6.64 -2.07
N THR A 327 -26.80 5.47 -1.66
CA THR A 327 -27.07 5.16 -0.25
C THR A 327 -25.78 4.86 0.51
N LEU A 328 -25.89 4.72 1.84
CA LEU A 328 -24.78 4.27 2.67
C LEU A 328 -24.29 2.88 2.25
N ASP A 329 -25.22 1.94 2.06
CA ASP A 329 -24.91 0.56 1.67
C ASP A 329 -24.22 0.53 0.28
N ASP A 330 -24.66 1.36 -0.67
CA ASP A 330 -24.02 1.51 -1.99
C ASP A 330 -22.58 2.03 -1.88
N TYR A 331 -22.38 3.08 -1.09
CA TYR A 331 -21.08 3.72 -0.93
C TYR A 331 -20.07 2.78 -0.27
N TYR A 332 -20.47 2.12 0.83
CA TYR A 332 -19.60 1.18 1.54
C TYR A 332 -19.29 -0.07 0.70
N THR A 333 -20.29 -0.64 0.03
CA THR A 333 -20.09 -1.76 -0.89
C THR A 333 -19.14 -1.37 -2.03
N GLY A 334 -19.19 -0.13 -2.49
CA GLY A 334 -18.25 0.42 -3.47
C GLY A 334 -16.80 0.41 -2.99
N ILE A 335 -16.54 0.74 -1.72
CA ILE A 335 -15.20 0.68 -1.11
C ILE A 335 -14.69 -0.77 -1.14
N ILE A 336 -15.48 -1.71 -0.64
CA ILE A 336 -15.10 -3.13 -0.56
C ILE A 336 -14.88 -3.74 -1.96
N LYS A 337 -15.76 -3.41 -2.92
CA LYS A 337 -15.64 -3.89 -4.30
C LYS A 337 -14.39 -3.38 -4.99
N ASN A 338 -14.06 -2.09 -4.83
CA ASN A 338 -12.85 -1.53 -5.43
C ASN A 338 -11.60 -2.19 -4.86
N MET A 339 -11.56 -2.40 -3.54
CA MET A 339 -10.46 -3.12 -2.90
C MET A 339 -10.31 -4.55 -3.45
N ALA A 340 -11.41 -5.29 -3.62
CA ALA A 340 -11.36 -6.64 -4.19
C ALA A 340 -10.81 -6.64 -5.64
N ILE A 341 -11.20 -5.65 -6.46
CA ILE A 341 -10.66 -5.46 -7.82
C ILE A 341 -9.15 -5.15 -7.78
N ASP A 342 -8.72 -4.32 -6.84
CA ASP A 342 -7.32 -3.95 -6.68
C ASP A 342 -6.45 -5.15 -6.25
N ILE A 343 -6.95 -6.00 -5.35
CA ILE A 343 -6.33 -7.28 -4.96
C ILE A 343 -6.20 -8.19 -6.18
N GLU A 344 -7.29 -8.42 -6.91
CA GLU A 344 -7.29 -9.29 -8.10
C GLU A 344 -6.33 -8.77 -9.17
N THR A 345 -6.29 -7.45 -9.37
CA THR A 345 -5.37 -6.80 -10.31
C THR A 345 -3.90 -7.00 -9.91
N ALA A 346 -3.58 -6.85 -8.62
CA ALA A 346 -2.23 -7.07 -8.10
C ALA A 346 -1.80 -8.53 -8.23
N GLN A 347 -2.67 -9.48 -7.88
CA GLN A 347 -2.43 -10.93 -7.99
C GLN A 347 -2.18 -11.36 -9.44
N ASN A 348 -3.05 -10.92 -10.36
CA ASN A 348 -2.91 -11.22 -11.79
C ASN A 348 -1.61 -10.63 -12.36
N SER A 349 -1.26 -9.41 -11.94
CA SER A 349 0.00 -8.76 -12.33
C SER A 349 1.22 -9.50 -11.78
N ARG A 350 1.19 -9.94 -10.51
CA ARG A 350 2.29 -10.71 -9.91
C ARG A 350 2.46 -12.03 -10.64
N HIS A 351 1.38 -12.78 -10.81
CA HIS A 351 1.42 -14.09 -11.47
C HIS A 351 1.95 -14.01 -12.91
N SER A 352 1.45 -13.04 -13.69
CA SER A 352 1.88 -12.85 -15.07
C SER A 352 3.36 -12.49 -15.18
N ASN A 353 3.84 -11.56 -14.35
CA ASN A 353 5.25 -11.18 -14.34
C ASN A 353 6.16 -12.28 -13.80
N GLN A 354 5.66 -13.13 -12.89
CA GLN A 354 6.40 -14.28 -12.39
C GLN A 354 6.66 -15.30 -13.51
N LEU A 355 5.62 -15.67 -14.26
CA LEU A 355 5.76 -16.59 -15.39
C LEU A 355 6.73 -16.05 -16.46
N LEU A 356 6.63 -14.76 -16.77
CA LEU A 356 7.53 -14.13 -17.73
C LEU A 356 8.99 -14.13 -17.24
N LYS A 357 9.20 -13.84 -15.95
CA LYS A 357 10.54 -13.88 -15.35
C LYS A 357 11.14 -15.28 -15.41
N GLU A 358 10.36 -16.30 -15.07
CA GLU A 358 10.77 -17.71 -15.14
C GLU A 358 11.14 -18.12 -16.57
N GLN A 359 10.34 -17.72 -17.57
CA GLN A 359 10.64 -17.97 -18.98
C GLN A 359 11.96 -17.32 -19.42
N ILE A 360 12.18 -16.04 -19.08
CA ILE A 360 13.42 -15.32 -19.43
C ILE A 360 14.62 -15.94 -18.72
N GLN A 361 14.46 -16.35 -17.45
CA GLN A 361 15.51 -17.02 -16.70
C GLN A 361 15.94 -18.32 -17.38
N ASN A 362 14.99 -19.15 -17.82
CA ASN A 362 15.29 -20.38 -18.55
C ASN A 362 16.03 -20.10 -19.87
N GLN A 363 15.69 -19.02 -20.58
CA GLN A 363 16.40 -18.60 -21.80
C GLN A 363 17.83 -18.17 -21.50
N ARG A 364 18.06 -17.40 -20.41
CA ARG A 364 19.40 -17.00 -19.96
C ARG A 364 20.27 -18.23 -19.65
N GLU A 365 19.70 -19.22 -18.97
CA GLU A 365 20.40 -20.46 -18.62
C GLU A 365 20.69 -21.32 -19.84
N SER A 366 19.77 -21.43 -20.80
CA SER A 366 19.98 -22.16 -22.04
C SER A 366 21.09 -21.55 -22.89
N GLU A 367 21.13 -20.23 -23.06
CA GLU A 367 22.19 -19.57 -23.84
C GLU A 367 23.55 -19.65 -23.12
N SER A 368 23.54 -19.52 -21.79
CA SER A 368 24.77 -19.69 -20.99
C SER A 368 25.28 -21.14 -21.04
N GLY A 369 24.40 -22.14 -21.03
CA GLY A 369 24.78 -23.56 -21.12
C GLY A 369 25.42 -23.91 -22.47
N VAL A 370 24.81 -23.46 -23.57
CA VAL A 370 25.38 -23.63 -24.92
C VAL A 370 26.74 -22.93 -25.05
N SER A 371 26.89 -21.74 -24.47
CA SER A 371 28.18 -21.04 -24.49
C SER A 371 29.28 -21.80 -23.75
N LEU A 372 28.97 -22.47 -22.63
CA LEU A 372 29.96 -23.26 -21.88
C LEU A 372 30.39 -24.50 -22.66
N ASP A 373 29.45 -25.13 -23.38
CA ASP A 373 29.75 -26.29 -24.24
C ASP A 373 30.63 -25.87 -25.44
N GLU A 374 30.34 -24.74 -26.09
CA GLU A 374 31.18 -24.19 -27.18
C GLU A 374 32.58 -23.77 -26.68
N GLU A 375 32.67 -23.21 -25.47
CA GLU A 375 33.95 -22.84 -24.84
C GLU A 375 34.81 -24.07 -24.52
N TYR A 376 34.19 -25.16 -24.07
CA TYR A 376 34.86 -26.42 -23.79
C TYR A 376 35.40 -27.09 -25.06
N ASP A 377 34.67 -26.99 -26.18
CA ASP A 377 35.13 -27.51 -27.47
C ASP A 377 36.30 -26.69 -28.06
N LEU A 378 36.29 -25.36 -27.87
CA LEU A 378 37.39 -24.49 -28.32
C LEU A 378 38.68 -24.73 -27.54
N THR A 379 38.61 -24.93 -26.22
CA THR A 379 39.80 -25.23 -25.39
C THR A 379 40.44 -26.57 -25.75
N LYS A 380 39.65 -27.61 -26.07
CA LYS A 380 40.17 -28.89 -26.57
C LYS A 380 40.80 -28.81 -27.94
N SER A 381 40.27 -27.96 -28.83
CA SER A 381 40.83 -27.79 -30.17
C SER A 381 42.18 -27.07 -30.18
N GLY A 382 42.46 -26.24 -29.16
CA GLY A 382 43.74 -25.55 -28.97
C GLY A 382 44.85 -26.40 -28.35
N GLU A 383 44.53 -27.51 -27.68
CA GLU A 383 45.53 -28.45 -27.10
C GLU A 383 46.06 -29.49 -28.11
N GLN A 384 45.55 -29.50 -29.35
CA GLN A 384 45.96 -30.43 -30.41
C GLN A 384 46.86 -29.82 -31.51
N GLN A 385 47.40 -28.61 -31.31
CA GLN A 385 48.45 -28.01 -32.15
C GLN A 385 49.68 -27.69 -31.31
#